data_AF-B2B5U0-F1
#
_entry.id   AF-B2B5U0-F1
#
_cell.length_a   1.000
_cell.length_b   1.000
_cell.length_c   1.000
_cell.angle_alpha   90.00
_cell.angle_beta   90.00
_cell.angle_gamma   90.00
#
_symmetry.space_group_name_H-M   'P 1'
#
loop_
_entity.id
_entity.type
_entity.pdbx_description
1 polymer ?
#
loop_
_entity_poly.entity_id
_entity_poly.type
_entity_poly.pdbx_seq_one_letter_code
_entity_poly.pdbx_strand_id
1 'polypeptide(L)'
;EDVSFTVRLQARYTDLVVLNKWEGVGERRVEEVVDRLGDLEVETARVRSDRGRVEVGVLLGLDSSLAAGLVEGEGGNGEGEHEHDHGHRNEVEVLSVELKGTQKGKGVDAGKLMGLLGKAPKDEVYRIKAVLTVGGEGEVKNSDEDVPVTKSQSGRYILNWAFGRWTFTAMGGGVKEHESSGESVLRMTVVLARYESTKWKRKLEAGGLLELEGDERGELVVRKIN
;
A
#
# COMPACT_ATOMS: atom_id res chain seq x y z
N GLU A 1 -7.37 -4.43 -31.29
CA GLU A 1 -6.33 -3.41 -31.09
C GLU A 1 -6.93 -2.34 -30.21
N ASP A 2 -6.50 -2.20 -28.96
CA ASP A 2 -6.94 -1.11 -28.08
C ASP A 2 -5.87 -0.87 -27.00
N VAL A 3 -4.72 -0.37 -27.44
CA VAL A 3 -3.72 0.26 -26.57
C VAL A 3 -3.98 1.76 -26.64
N SER A 4 -5.18 2.17 -26.21
CA SER A 4 -5.54 3.58 -26.27
C SER A 4 -4.65 4.39 -25.33
N PHE A 5 -4.41 5.67 -25.66
CA PHE A 5 -3.62 6.57 -24.83
C PHE A 5 -4.11 6.62 -23.38
N THR A 6 -5.43 6.56 -23.18
CA THR A 6 -6.03 6.56 -21.84
C THR A 6 -5.79 5.26 -21.09
N VAL A 7 -5.79 4.10 -21.74
CA VAL A 7 -5.45 2.80 -21.12
C VAL A 7 -4.00 2.79 -20.64
N ARG A 8 -3.07 3.30 -21.47
CA ARG A 8 -1.66 3.40 -21.06
C ARG A 8 -1.48 4.37 -19.90
N LEU A 9 -2.17 5.51 -19.94
CA LEU A 9 -2.13 6.51 -18.87
C LEU A 9 -2.70 5.95 -17.56
N GLN A 10 -3.83 5.25 -17.64
CA GLN A 10 -4.44 4.58 -16.49
C GLN A 10 -3.52 3.51 -15.93
N ALA A 11 -2.97 2.62 -16.75
CA ALA A 11 -2.02 1.61 -16.30
C ALA A 11 -0.80 2.24 -15.61
N ARG A 12 -0.23 3.32 -16.18
CA ARG A 12 0.91 4.07 -15.62
C ARG A 12 0.64 4.66 -14.23
N TYR A 13 -0.60 5.06 -13.96
CA TYR A 13 -1.00 5.65 -12.68
C TYR A 13 -1.80 4.71 -11.79
N THR A 14 -1.99 3.46 -12.23
CA THR A 14 -2.70 2.43 -11.49
C THR A 14 -1.70 1.53 -10.79
N ASP A 15 -2.09 1.14 -9.59
CA ASP A 15 -1.21 0.51 -8.62
C ASP A 15 -1.41 -1.00 -8.59
N LEU A 16 -2.60 -1.41 -9.01
CA LEU A 16 -3.10 -2.76 -9.03
C LEU A 16 -4.12 -2.89 -10.17
N VAL A 17 -3.90 -3.85 -11.06
CA VAL A 17 -4.88 -4.27 -12.05
C VAL A 17 -5.63 -5.48 -11.51
N VAL A 18 -6.94 -5.34 -11.37
CA VAL A 18 -7.82 -6.45 -11.03
C VAL A 18 -8.34 -7.08 -12.31
N LEU A 19 -7.96 -8.32 -12.57
CA LEU A 19 -8.52 -9.15 -13.64
C LEU A 19 -9.85 -9.73 -13.18
N ASN A 20 -10.94 -9.16 -13.68
CA ASN A 20 -12.31 -9.61 -13.40
C ASN A 20 -12.88 -10.41 -14.57
N LYS A 21 -13.85 -11.29 -14.28
CA LYS A 21 -14.55 -12.17 -15.22
C LYS A 21 -13.60 -13.14 -15.94
N TRP A 22 -12.46 -13.41 -15.33
CA TRP A 22 -11.45 -14.34 -15.86
C TRP A 22 -11.95 -15.79 -15.79
N GLU A 23 -12.90 -16.09 -14.89
CA GLU A 23 -13.50 -17.40 -14.67
C GLU A 23 -14.38 -17.84 -15.85
N GLY A 24 -14.95 -16.87 -16.57
CA GLY A 24 -15.79 -17.12 -17.75
C GLY A 24 -14.99 -17.30 -19.04
N VAL A 25 -13.66 -17.21 -18.98
CA VAL A 25 -12.77 -17.36 -20.14
C VAL A 25 -11.71 -18.43 -19.86
N GLY A 26 -11.24 -19.11 -20.90
CA GLY A 26 -10.14 -20.08 -20.75
C GLY A 26 -8.82 -19.38 -20.43
N GLU A 27 -7.90 -20.08 -19.74
CA GLU A 27 -6.57 -19.57 -19.34
C GLU A 27 -5.80 -18.91 -20.50
N ARG A 28 -5.86 -19.49 -21.70
CA ARG A 28 -5.22 -18.93 -22.91
C ARG A 28 -5.63 -17.47 -23.18
N ARG A 29 -6.88 -17.12 -22.90
CA ARG A 29 -7.40 -15.77 -23.12
C ARG A 29 -7.06 -14.83 -21.98
N VAL A 30 -6.84 -15.37 -20.78
CA VAL A 30 -6.27 -14.62 -19.65
C VAL A 30 -4.82 -14.27 -19.95
N GLU A 31 -4.03 -15.23 -20.44
CA GLU A 31 -2.64 -15.03 -20.88
C GLU A 31 -2.56 -13.96 -21.97
N GLU A 32 -3.40 -14.02 -23.02
CA GLU A 32 -3.44 -12.97 -24.06
C GLU A 32 -3.71 -11.57 -23.49
N VAL A 33 -4.54 -11.44 -22.46
CA VAL A 33 -4.82 -10.15 -21.80
C VAL A 33 -3.63 -9.70 -20.96
N VAL A 34 -2.96 -10.64 -20.28
CA VAL A 34 -1.75 -10.40 -19.49
C VAL A 34 -0.61 -9.91 -20.39
N ASP A 35 -0.42 -10.53 -21.55
CA ASP A 35 0.58 -10.13 -22.54
C ASP A 35 0.31 -8.72 -23.05
N ARG A 36 -0.94 -8.43 -23.42
CA ARG A 36 -1.35 -7.08 -23.85
C ARG A 36 -1.17 -6.01 -22.78
N LEU A 37 -1.32 -6.37 -21.51
CA LEU A 37 -1.03 -5.45 -20.41
C LEU A 37 0.48 -5.20 -20.29
N GLY A 38 1.31 -6.21 -20.61
CA GLY A 38 2.75 -6.08 -20.75
C GLY A 38 3.17 -5.12 -21.87
N ASP A 39 2.44 -5.12 -23.00
CA ASP A 39 2.68 -4.21 -24.12
C ASP A 39 2.52 -2.72 -23.75
N LEU A 40 1.91 -2.40 -22.59
CA LEU A 40 1.80 -1.02 -22.10
C LEU A 40 3.14 -0.44 -21.62
N GLU A 41 4.18 -1.27 -21.49
CA GLU A 41 5.50 -0.93 -20.93
C GLU A 41 5.41 -0.36 -19.51
N VAL A 42 4.41 -0.80 -18.74
CA VAL A 42 4.22 -0.41 -17.34
C VAL A 42 4.26 -1.67 -16.48
N GLU A 43 5.13 -1.67 -15.49
CA GLU A 43 5.09 -2.66 -14.42
C GLU A 43 3.95 -2.29 -13.45
N THR A 44 2.87 -3.07 -13.46
CA THR A 44 1.74 -2.91 -12.55
C THR A 44 1.38 -4.27 -11.97
N ALA A 45 1.21 -4.34 -10.64
CA ALA A 45 0.79 -5.55 -9.94
C ALA A 45 -0.60 -6.00 -10.40
N ARG A 46 -0.86 -7.31 -10.35
CA ARG A 46 -2.08 -7.91 -10.90
C ARG A 46 -2.67 -8.90 -9.91
N VAL A 47 -3.99 -8.89 -9.77
CA VAL A 47 -4.73 -9.89 -8.99
C VAL A 47 -5.96 -10.34 -9.77
N ARG A 48 -6.37 -11.59 -9.57
CA ARG A 48 -7.64 -12.10 -10.09
C ARG A 48 -8.72 -11.83 -9.04
N SER A 49 -9.86 -11.27 -9.43
CA SER A 49 -11.02 -11.15 -8.53
C SER A 49 -11.73 -12.50 -8.36
N ASP A 50 -12.57 -12.65 -7.35
CA ASP A 50 -13.54 -13.75 -7.27
C ASP A 50 -14.93 -13.29 -7.70
N ARG A 51 -15.32 -13.60 -8.94
CA ARG A 51 -16.62 -13.26 -9.55
C ARG A 51 -17.02 -11.79 -9.39
N GLY A 52 -16.04 -10.89 -9.56
CA GLY A 52 -16.23 -9.45 -9.42
C GLY A 52 -16.14 -8.93 -7.99
N ARG A 53 -15.88 -9.80 -7.01
CA ARG A 53 -15.54 -9.41 -5.64
C ARG A 53 -14.02 -9.30 -5.50
N VAL A 54 -13.58 -8.23 -4.87
CA VAL A 54 -12.17 -8.00 -4.52
C VAL A 54 -12.13 -7.74 -3.03
N GLU A 55 -11.22 -8.38 -2.35
CA GLU A 55 -11.06 -8.19 -0.91
C GLU A 55 -10.72 -6.71 -0.63
N VAL A 56 -11.39 -6.14 0.37
CA VAL A 56 -11.16 -4.75 0.80
C VAL A 56 -9.71 -4.53 1.21
N GLY A 57 -9.07 -5.54 1.82
CA GLY A 57 -7.65 -5.53 2.16
C GLY A 57 -6.74 -5.41 0.93
N VAL A 58 -7.13 -5.97 -0.21
CA VAL A 58 -6.38 -5.87 -1.48
C VAL A 58 -6.54 -4.48 -2.11
N LEU A 59 -7.74 -3.89 -2.03
CA LEU A 59 -8.00 -2.55 -2.59
C LEU A 59 -7.42 -1.41 -1.74
N LEU A 60 -7.57 -1.52 -0.41
CA LEU A 60 -7.16 -0.49 0.54
C LEU A 60 -5.78 -0.74 1.15
N GLY A 61 -5.22 -1.94 0.98
CA GLY A 61 -3.97 -2.36 1.61
C GLY A 61 -4.07 -2.53 3.13
N LEU A 62 -5.29 -2.68 3.66
CA LEU A 62 -5.58 -2.75 5.10
C LEU A 62 -5.63 -4.21 5.60
N ASP A 63 -5.32 -4.41 6.88
CA ASP A 63 -5.54 -5.69 7.56
C ASP A 63 -7.02 -6.06 7.57
N SER A 64 -7.34 -7.35 7.39
CA SER A 64 -8.70 -7.92 7.45
C SER A 64 -9.51 -7.47 8.67
N SER A 65 -8.84 -7.25 9.81
CA SER A 65 -9.46 -6.74 11.05
C SER A 65 -9.87 -5.25 10.97
N LEU A 66 -9.10 -4.44 10.24
CA LEU A 66 -9.43 -3.03 9.98
C LEU A 66 -10.43 -2.89 8.83
N ALA A 67 -10.39 -3.81 7.86
CA ALA A 67 -11.40 -3.93 6.82
C ALA A 67 -12.76 -4.33 7.43
N ALA A 68 -12.79 -5.24 8.41
CA ALA A 68 -14.00 -5.58 9.15
C ALA A 68 -14.63 -4.34 9.81
N GLY A 69 -13.83 -3.51 10.50
CA GLY A 69 -14.32 -2.26 11.10
C GLY A 69 -14.79 -1.18 10.10
N LEU A 70 -14.45 -1.31 8.81
CA LEU A 70 -14.98 -0.45 7.72
C LEU A 70 -16.25 -1.03 7.09
N VAL A 71 -16.44 -2.35 7.18
CA VAL A 71 -17.59 -3.10 6.65
C VAL A 71 -18.69 -3.30 7.72
N GLU A 72 -18.40 -3.04 9.00
CA GLU A 72 -19.33 -2.99 10.14
C GLU A 72 -20.38 -1.85 10.06
N GLY A 73 -20.88 -1.57 8.86
CA GLY A 73 -22.13 -0.86 8.61
C GLY A 73 -23.31 -1.79 8.30
N GLU A 74 -23.10 -3.03 7.86
CA GLU A 74 -24.19 -3.98 7.57
C GLU A 74 -23.78 -5.42 7.93
N GLY A 75 -24.59 -6.05 8.78
CA GLY A 75 -24.20 -7.18 9.62
C GLY A 75 -23.92 -8.52 8.92
N GLY A 76 -23.20 -9.38 9.66
CA GLY A 76 -23.10 -10.80 9.36
C GLY A 76 -22.01 -11.50 10.18
N ASN A 77 -22.40 -12.07 11.34
CA ASN A 77 -21.60 -13.07 12.06
C ASN A 77 -21.24 -14.23 11.12
N GLY A 78 -19.95 -14.58 11.06
CA GLY A 78 -19.47 -15.80 10.41
C GLY A 78 -18.35 -16.40 11.26
N GLU A 79 -18.68 -17.45 11.98
CA GLU A 79 -17.77 -18.28 12.75
C GLU A 79 -16.72 -18.94 11.85
N GLY A 80 -15.54 -19.20 12.40
CA GLY A 80 -14.41 -19.76 11.67
C GLY A 80 -14.65 -21.17 11.15
N GLU A 81 -14.25 -21.40 9.90
CA GLU A 81 -13.96 -22.73 9.38
C GLU A 81 -12.57 -22.73 8.73
N HIS A 82 -11.78 -23.72 9.12
CA HIS A 82 -10.50 -24.05 8.53
C HIS A 82 -10.73 -24.62 7.13
N GLU A 83 -10.46 -23.83 6.10
CA GLU A 83 -10.51 -24.31 4.71
C GLU A 83 -9.10 -24.45 4.13
N HIS A 84 -8.90 -25.60 3.49
CA HIS A 84 -7.60 -26.15 3.13
C HIS A 84 -6.89 -25.36 2.02
N ASP A 85 -5.57 -25.29 2.17
CA ASP A 85 -4.57 -24.85 1.21
C ASP A 85 -4.83 -25.38 -0.21
N HIS A 86 -5.39 -24.51 -1.05
CA HIS A 86 -5.38 -24.66 -2.50
C HIS A 86 -4.53 -23.56 -3.12
N GLY A 87 -3.20 -23.63 -2.93
CA GLY A 87 -2.21 -23.23 -3.94
C GLY A 87 -2.52 -21.93 -4.69
N HIS A 88 -2.79 -20.84 -3.96
CA HIS A 88 -2.85 -19.52 -4.55
C HIS A 88 -1.45 -19.19 -5.08
N ARG A 89 -1.29 -19.15 -6.41
CA ARG A 89 -0.11 -18.55 -7.04
C ARG A 89 -0.19 -17.03 -6.85
N ASN A 90 -0.03 -16.58 -5.61
CA ASN A 90 0.14 -15.17 -5.30
C ASN A 90 1.51 -14.75 -5.84
N GLU A 91 1.50 -14.03 -6.95
CA GLU A 91 2.70 -13.45 -7.56
C GLU A 91 3.37 -12.43 -6.62
N VAL A 92 2.59 -11.90 -5.68
CA VAL A 92 2.99 -10.86 -4.74
C VAL A 92 2.70 -11.25 -3.29
N GLU A 93 3.49 -10.69 -2.38
CA GLU A 93 3.25 -10.75 -0.94
C GLU A 93 2.99 -9.35 -0.40
N VAL A 94 2.10 -9.23 0.58
CA VAL A 94 1.72 -7.92 1.14
C VAL A 94 2.08 -7.85 2.61
N LEU A 95 2.72 -6.75 3.01
CA LEU A 95 2.91 -6.38 4.41
C LEU A 95 2.01 -5.19 4.75
N SER A 96 1.26 -5.30 5.85
CA SER A 96 0.74 -4.13 6.57
C SER A 96 1.73 -3.75 7.67
N VAL A 97 1.97 -2.45 7.75
CA VAL A 97 2.89 -1.82 8.68
C VAL A 97 2.13 -0.72 9.39
N GLU A 98 2.15 -0.76 10.71
CA GLU A 98 1.57 0.28 11.56
C GLU A 98 2.65 0.81 12.49
N LEU A 99 2.81 2.14 12.55
CA LEU A 99 3.62 2.82 13.55
C LEU A 99 2.70 3.65 14.44
N LYS A 100 2.71 3.36 15.73
CA LYS A 100 1.95 4.12 16.73
C LYS A 100 2.87 5.08 17.49
N GLY A 101 2.34 6.27 17.74
CA GLY A 101 3.00 7.31 18.53
C GLY A 101 2.71 7.14 20.01
N THR A 102 3.71 7.42 20.85
CA THR A 102 3.56 7.48 22.32
C THR A 102 2.93 8.79 22.80
N GLN A 103 2.99 9.85 21.99
CA GLN A 103 2.43 11.17 22.29
C GLN A 103 1.71 11.77 21.08
N LYS A 104 0.69 12.59 21.35
CA LYS A 104 0.00 13.35 20.30
C LYS A 104 0.92 14.43 19.73
N GLY A 105 1.07 14.46 18.41
CA GLY A 105 1.75 15.54 17.68
C GLY A 105 3.12 15.20 17.09
N LYS A 106 3.70 14.04 17.42
CA LYS A 106 4.93 13.56 16.76
C LYS A 106 4.61 12.78 15.49
N GLY A 107 5.35 13.09 14.42
CA GLY A 107 5.22 12.41 13.13
C GLY A 107 6.29 11.35 12.91
N VAL A 108 6.27 10.77 11.72
CA VAL A 108 7.35 9.91 11.20
C VAL A 108 8.59 10.76 10.94
N ASP A 109 9.77 10.23 11.24
CA ASP A 109 11.06 10.78 10.83
C ASP A 109 11.14 10.85 9.29
N ALA A 110 11.07 12.07 8.76
CA ALA A 110 11.06 12.32 7.32
C ALA A 110 12.35 11.83 6.64
N GLY A 111 13.51 11.95 7.28
CA GLY A 111 14.79 11.55 6.71
C GLY A 111 14.88 10.04 6.50
N LYS A 112 14.47 9.26 7.52
CA LYS A 112 14.42 7.79 7.44
C LYS A 112 13.39 7.31 6.43
N LEU A 113 12.20 7.92 6.40
CA LEU A 113 11.17 7.63 5.41
C LEU A 113 11.67 7.88 3.99
N MET A 114 12.26 9.05 3.72
CA MET A 114 12.80 9.37 2.39
C MET A 114 13.94 8.42 2.01
N GLY A 115 14.77 8.02 2.97
CA GLY A 115 15.79 7.00 2.78
C GLY A 115 15.23 5.63 2.40
N LEU A 116 14.13 5.21 3.03
CA LEU A 116 13.39 3.99 2.68
C LEU A 116 12.86 4.06 1.24
N LEU A 117 12.17 5.14 0.88
CA LEU A 117 11.55 5.29 -0.45
C LEU A 117 12.57 5.35 -1.58
N GLY A 118 13.71 6.03 -1.36
CA GLY A 118 14.77 6.14 -2.35
C GLY A 118 15.60 4.87 -2.52
N LYS A 119 15.69 4.02 -1.50
CA LYS A 119 16.49 2.78 -1.51
C LYS A 119 15.66 1.51 -1.67
N ALA A 120 14.36 1.62 -1.90
CA ALA A 120 13.50 0.47 -2.15
C ALA A 120 13.81 -0.12 -3.55
N PRO A 121 14.40 -1.33 -3.66
CA PRO A 121 14.62 -2.01 -4.93
C PRO A 121 13.30 -2.29 -5.66
N LYS A 122 13.27 -2.00 -6.96
CA LYS A 122 12.06 -2.08 -7.80
C LYS A 122 11.70 -3.53 -8.16
N ASP A 123 12.68 -4.41 -8.16
CA ASP A 123 12.57 -5.85 -8.38
C ASP A 123 11.99 -6.58 -7.15
N GLU A 124 12.10 -5.99 -5.95
CA GLU A 124 11.55 -6.58 -4.71
C GLU A 124 10.29 -5.86 -4.23
N VAL A 125 10.20 -4.54 -4.41
CA VAL A 125 9.09 -3.70 -3.96
C VAL A 125 8.37 -3.13 -5.16
N TYR A 126 7.11 -3.52 -5.31
CA TYR A 126 6.26 -3.05 -6.40
C TYR A 126 5.45 -1.83 -5.99
N ARG A 127 4.98 -1.80 -4.73
CA ARG A 127 4.14 -0.71 -4.25
C ARG A 127 4.38 -0.40 -2.78
N ILE A 128 4.35 0.89 -2.45
CA ILE A 128 4.14 1.35 -1.07
C ILE A 128 2.99 2.35 -1.09
N LYS A 129 2.00 2.14 -0.23
CA LYS A 129 0.96 3.14 0.07
C LYS A 129 0.99 3.43 1.54
N ALA A 130 0.82 4.69 1.92
CA ALA A 130 0.67 5.00 3.32
C ALA A 130 -0.23 6.20 3.59
N VAL A 131 -0.84 6.20 4.76
CA VAL A 131 -1.35 7.42 5.40
C VAL A 131 -0.45 7.69 6.58
N LEU A 132 0.12 8.89 6.65
CA LEU A 132 1.11 9.24 7.67
C LEU A 132 1.01 10.67 8.16
N THR A 133 1.43 10.90 9.40
CA THR A 133 1.75 12.23 9.90
C THR A 133 3.24 12.47 9.78
N VAL A 134 3.64 13.61 9.23
CA VAL A 134 5.00 14.13 9.26
C VAL A 134 5.03 15.27 10.27
N GLY A 135 6.05 15.30 11.11
CA GLY A 135 6.20 16.33 12.13
C GLY A 135 6.52 17.71 11.52
N GLY A 136 6.38 18.76 12.34
CA GLY A 136 6.47 20.14 11.87
C GLY A 136 7.85 20.55 11.33
N GLU A 137 8.92 19.87 11.73
CA GLU A 137 10.29 20.13 11.25
C GLU A 137 10.68 19.22 10.07
N GLY A 138 9.97 18.11 9.86
CA GLY A 138 10.20 17.17 8.77
C GLY A 138 9.62 17.65 7.43
N GLU A 139 10.46 17.77 6.40
CA GLU A 139 10.02 18.04 5.03
C GLU A 139 10.02 16.76 4.18
N VAL A 140 8.87 16.40 3.61
CA VAL A 140 8.75 15.35 2.60
C VAL A 140 8.78 15.95 1.20
N LYS A 141 9.31 15.18 0.23
CA LYS A 141 9.45 15.60 -1.16
C LYS A 141 8.96 14.51 -2.10
N ASN A 142 8.38 14.91 -3.23
CA ASN A 142 8.05 13.97 -4.31
C ASN A 142 9.32 13.46 -4.97
N SER A 143 9.24 12.33 -5.68
CA SER A 143 10.36 11.83 -6.48
C SER A 143 10.68 12.71 -7.69
N ASP A 144 9.72 13.54 -8.10
CA ASP A 144 9.86 14.54 -9.17
C ASP A 144 10.04 15.92 -8.51
N GLU A 145 11.21 16.52 -8.67
CA GLU A 145 11.58 17.79 -8.02
C GLU A 145 10.75 18.97 -8.55
N ASP A 146 10.25 18.88 -9.78
CA ASP A 146 9.45 19.92 -10.41
C ASP A 146 8.00 19.95 -9.87
N VAL A 147 7.59 18.90 -9.15
CA VAL A 147 6.24 18.78 -8.57
C VAL A 147 6.29 19.06 -7.07
N PRO A 148 5.91 20.26 -6.61
CA PRO A 148 5.96 20.59 -5.19
C PRO A 148 4.94 19.78 -4.38
N VAL A 149 5.32 19.39 -3.17
CA VAL A 149 4.36 18.81 -2.20
C VAL A 149 3.46 19.94 -1.72
N THR A 150 2.15 19.75 -1.85
CA THR A 150 1.17 20.71 -1.30
C THR A 150 1.26 20.67 0.21
N LYS A 151 1.51 21.81 0.86
CA LYS A 151 1.64 21.88 2.32
C LYS A 151 0.26 21.72 2.98
N SER A 152 0.14 20.81 3.95
CA SER A 152 -1.04 20.74 4.82
C SER A 152 -0.82 21.51 6.12
N GLN A 153 -1.88 22.11 6.66
CA GLN A 153 -1.88 22.69 8.01
C GLN A 153 -1.78 21.62 9.11
N SER A 154 -2.13 20.35 8.81
CA SER A 154 -2.18 19.25 9.79
C SER A 154 -1.01 18.26 9.70
N GLY A 155 -0.07 18.44 8.77
CA GLY A 155 1.07 17.53 8.60
C GLY A 155 0.71 16.08 8.20
N ARG A 156 -0.56 15.79 7.84
CA ARG A 156 -1.03 14.45 7.43
C ARG A 156 -0.99 14.31 5.91
N TYR A 157 -0.45 13.20 5.41
CA TYR A 157 -0.23 12.94 3.99
C TYR A 157 -0.66 11.53 3.58
N ILE A 158 -1.08 11.39 2.33
CA ILE A 158 -1.12 10.12 1.61
C ILE A 158 0.17 10.00 0.81
N LEU A 159 0.90 8.90 1.02
CA LEU A 159 2.03 8.49 0.21
C LEU A 159 1.57 7.47 -0.84
N ASN A 160 1.97 7.70 -2.09
CA ASN A 160 1.90 6.73 -3.17
C ASN A 160 3.29 6.51 -3.73
N TRP A 161 3.83 5.29 -3.64
CA TRP A 161 5.10 4.90 -4.23
C TRP A 161 4.90 3.69 -5.15
N ALA A 162 5.51 3.71 -6.32
CA ALA A 162 5.60 2.58 -7.23
C ALA A 162 6.91 2.63 -8.01
N PHE A 163 7.62 1.50 -8.05
CA PHE A 163 8.81 1.31 -8.90
C PHE A 163 9.81 2.47 -8.83
N GLY A 164 10.06 2.96 -7.62
CA GLY A 164 11.01 4.05 -7.33
C GLY A 164 10.52 5.46 -7.62
N ARG A 165 9.24 5.65 -7.94
CA ARG A 165 8.60 6.98 -8.05
C ARG A 165 7.59 7.12 -6.93
N TRP A 166 7.47 8.32 -6.36
CA TRP A 166 6.48 8.57 -5.33
C TRP A 166 5.95 9.99 -5.30
N THR A 167 4.74 10.11 -4.76
CA THR A 167 4.06 11.37 -4.52
C THR A 167 3.45 11.41 -3.12
N PHE A 168 3.46 12.61 -2.52
CA PHE A 168 2.77 12.94 -1.29
C PHE A 168 1.60 13.88 -1.59
N THR A 169 0.42 13.49 -1.13
CA THR A 169 -0.80 14.30 -1.22
C THR A 169 -1.20 14.72 0.19
N ALA A 170 -1.25 16.03 0.44
CA ALA A 170 -1.73 16.57 1.70
C ALA A 170 -3.20 16.21 1.95
N MET A 171 -3.49 15.72 3.15
CA MET A 171 -4.86 15.54 3.62
C MET A 171 -5.39 16.89 4.10
N GLY A 172 -6.52 17.33 3.53
CA GLY A 172 -7.19 18.55 3.98
C GLY A 172 -7.68 18.43 5.42
N GLY A 173 -7.67 19.53 6.17
CA GLY A 173 -7.97 19.60 7.61
C GLY A 173 -9.40 19.20 8.05
N GLY A 174 -10.21 18.64 7.15
CA GLY A 174 -11.57 18.15 7.42
C GLY A 174 -11.73 16.63 7.35
N VAL A 175 -10.69 15.87 6.99
CA VAL A 175 -10.76 14.41 6.99
C VAL A 175 -10.63 13.92 8.43
N LYS A 176 -11.77 13.75 9.10
CA LYS A 176 -11.83 13.06 10.39
C LYS A 176 -11.58 11.58 10.16
N GLU A 177 -10.41 11.18 10.58
CA GLU A 177 -10.02 9.79 10.69
C GLU A 177 -10.92 9.09 11.74
N HIS A 178 -11.33 7.84 11.47
CA HIS A 178 -12.25 7.11 12.35
C HIS A 178 -11.65 6.97 13.76
N GLU A 179 -12.45 6.92 14.82
CA GLU A 179 -11.93 6.95 16.21
C GLU A 179 -10.89 5.84 16.51
N SER A 180 -10.92 4.74 15.75
CA SER A 180 -9.93 3.65 15.77
C SER A 180 -8.54 3.99 15.18
N SER A 181 -8.34 5.21 14.68
CA SER A 181 -7.07 5.68 14.08
C SER A 181 -6.34 6.73 14.92
N GLY A 182 -6.90 7.12 16.07
CA GLY A 182 -6.43 8.23 16.88
C GLY A 182 -4.99 8.15 17.42
N GLU A 183 -4.30 7.02 17.29
CA GLU A 183 -2.93 6.80 17.78
C GLU A 183 -1.92 6.40 16.68
N SER A 184 -2.38 6.05 15.48
CA SER A 184 -1.50 5.56 14.40
C SER A 184 -0.86 6.74 13.66
N VAL A 185 0.45 6.90 13.82
CA VAL A 185 1.26 7.91 13.13
C VAL A 185 1.51 7.52 11.67
N LEU A 186 1.61 6.22 11.40
CA LEU A 186 1.74 5.65 10.05
C LEU A 186 0.87 4.41 9.94
N ARG A 187 0.15 4.31 8.83
CA ARG A 187 -0.38 3.04 8.31
C ARG A 187 0.11 2.89 6.89
N MET A 188 0.80 1.79 6.63
CA MET A 188 1.48 1.57 5.37
C MET A 188 1.23 0.15 4.86
N THR A 189 1.09 0.02 3.56
CA THR A 189 1.01 -1.23 2.83
C THR A 189 2.21 -1.33 1.90
N VAL A 190 2.92 -2.45 1.96
CA VAL A 190 4.05 -2.74 1.08
C VAL A 190 3.70 -3.98 0.26
N VAL A 191 3.61 -3.82 -1.05
CA VAL A 191 3.42 -4.93 -2.00
C VAL A 191 4.78 -5.30 -2.55
N LEU A 192 5.12 -6.58 -2.36
CA LEU A 192 6.44 -7.15 -2.60
C LEU A 192 6.36 -8.27 -3.62
N ALA A 193 7.50 -8.55 -4.25
CA ALA A 193 7.71 -9.76 -5.02
C ALA A 193 7.55 -11.00 -4.13
N ARG A 194 7.28 -12.14 -4.76
CA ARG A 194 7.18 -13.43 -4.06
C ARG A 194 8.44 -13.73 -3.27
N TYR A 195 8.27 -14.22 -2.04
CA TYR A 195 9.31 -14.60 -1.07
C TYR A 195 10.09 -13.44 -0.44
N GLU A 196 9.78 -12.19 -0.78
CA GLU A 196 10.46 -11.02 -0.20
C GLU A 196 9.85 -10.56 1.14
N SER A 197 8.63 -10.98 1.49
CA SER A 197 7.93 -10.52 2.70
C SER A 197 8.67 -10.79 4.00
N THR A 198 9.29 -11.97 4.15
CA THR A 198 10.00 -12.31 5.40
C THR A 198 11.27 -11.48 5.56
N LYS A 199 11.99 -11.24 4.46
CA LYS A 199 13.17 -10.38 4.44
C LYS A 199 12.79 -8.93 4.75
N TRP A 200 11.75 -8.42 4.10
CA TRP A 200 11.28 -7.05 4.31
C TRP A 200 10.68 -6.83 5.69
N LYS A 201 9.93 -7.80 6.23
CA LYS A 201 9.45 -7.76 7.60
C LYS A 201 10.60 -7.59 8.60
N ARG A 202 11.62 -8.45 8.52
CA ARG A 202 12.82 -8.34 9.37
C ARG A 202 13.57 -7.02 9.17
N LYS A 203 13.68 -6.55 7.93
CA LYS A 203 14.34 -5.29 7.59
C LYS A 203 13.62 -4.08 8.20
N LEU A 204 12.29 -4.08 8.21
CA LEU A 204 11.48 -3.03 8.83
C LEU A 204 11.56 -3.09 10.36
N GLU A 205 11.47 -4.29 10.94
CA GLU A 205 11.55 -4.51 12.40
C GLU A 205 12.94 -4.25 13.00
N ALA A 206 14.01 -4.32 12.19
CA ALA A 206 15.37 -4.01 12.62
C ALA A 206 15.60 -2.52 12.95
N GLY A 207 14.65 -1.64 12.60
CA GLY A 207 14.76 -0.20 12.82
C GLY A 207 15.55 0.54 11.74
N GLY A 208 15.67 1.85 11.89
CA GLY A 208 16.42 2.76 11.00
C GLY A 208 15.70 3.14 9.69
N LEU A 209 14.52 2.59 9.41
CA LEU A 209 13.74 2.88 8.20
C LEU A 209 12.41 3.59 8.48
N LEU A 210 11.71 3.19 9.55
CA LEU A 210 10.43 3.78 9.96
C LEU A 210 10.46 3.99 11.47
N GLU A 211 10.62 5.24 11.89
CA GLU A 211 10.71 5.62 13.29
C GLU A 211 9.96 6.94 13.51
N LEU A 212 9.63 7.23 14.76
CA LEU A 212 9.11 8.53 15.14
C LEU A 212 10.23 9.58 15.04
N GLU A 213 9.83 10.83 14.84
CA GLU A 213 10.73 11.97 14.93
C GLU A 213 11.28 12.16 16.37
N GLY A 214 12.59 12.44 16.47
CA GLY A 214 13.31 12.62 17.73
C GLY A 214 13.79 11.30 18.36
N ASP A 215 14.07 11.33 19.68
CA ASP A 215 14.64 10.19 20.41
C ASP A 215 13.58 9.20 20.96
N GLU A 216 12.30 9.43 20.68
CA GLU A 216 11.22 8.56 21.14
C GLU A 216 11.09 7.31 20.27
N ARG A 217 10.88 6.16 20.91
CA ARG A 217 10.59 4.90 20.22
C ARG A 217 9.08 4.69 20.15
N GLY A 218 8.55 4.69 18.93
CA GLY A 218 7.18 4.25 18.66
C GLY A 218 7.04 2.72 18.66
N GLU A 219 5.80 2.26 18.67
CA GLU A 219 5.48 0.83 18.50
C GLU A 219 5.28 0.54 17.01
N LEU A 220 6.17 -0.26 16.42
CA LEU A 220 6.08 -0.71 15.03
C LEU A 220 5.54 -2.14 14.98
N VAL A 221 4.43 -2.34 14.26
CA VAL A 221 3.81 -3.65 14.04
C VAL A 221 3.85 -3.96 12.54
N VAL A 222 4.44 -5.10 12.17
CA VAL A 222 4.51 -5.57 10.78
C VAL A 222 3.85 -6.94 10.63
N ARG A 223 2.79 -6.99 9.82
CA ARG A 223 1.99 -8.19 9.56
C ARG A 223 2.03 -8.54 8.09
N LYS A 224 2.22 -9.82 7.77
CA LYS A 224 2.01 -10.33 6.42
C LYS A 224 0.52 -10.60 6.27
N ILE A 225 -0.09 -10.10 5.19
CA ILE A 225 -1.51 -10.28 4.88
C ILE A 225 -1.57 -10.86 3.46
N ASN A 226 -1.36 -12.17 3.35
CA ASN A 226 -1.72 -12.97 2.19
C ASN A 226 -1.89 -14.44 2.58
#